data_AF-A0A194R9B5-F1
#
_entry.id   AF-A0A194R9B5-F1
#
_cell.length_a   1.000
_cell.length_b   1.000
_cell.length_c   1.000
_cell.angle_alpha   90.00
_cell.angle_beta   90.00
_cell.angle_gamma   90.00
#
_symmetry.space_group_name_H-M   'P 1'
#
loop_
_entity.id
_entity.type
_entity.pdbx_description
1 polymer ?
#
loop_
_entity_poly.entity_id
_entity_poly.type
_entity_poly.pdbx_seq_one_letter_code
_entity_poly.pdbx_strand_id
1 'polypeptide(L)'
;MKTRLDICFFFACCILVRVAISDTLEDFRTRRQINSIPLVFPYGGTYKLLIGMAAPIHNEDHVNLAFGINFQYQYVQFQNVSELSQYYFIKTVSREQRNLELKERSDERLVFYKAAADMLQMKGMNGIDCVMRAICEAAQYPVSEEGLVGEIIHILLTPDYGRSPFKGDTEWYEMMSPYIDAAVAGRQMFNCASIYTNCPEGQGVLELISILRNE
;
A
#
# COMPACT_ATOMS: atom_id res chain seq x y z
N MET A 1 -15.84 23.92 -25.17
CA MET A 1 -15.50 22.65 -25.86
C MET A 1 -14.93 21.72 -24.81
N LYS A 2 -15.71 20.71 -24.41
CA LYS A 2 -15.53 19.91 -23.19
C LYS A 2 -14.69 18.68 -23.56
N THR A 3 -13.39 18.69 -23.28
CA THR A 3 -12.52 17.54 -23.52
C THR A 3 -12.81 16.48 -22.46
N ARG A 4 -13.56 15.44 -22.85
CA ARG A 4 -13.69 14.20 -22.08
C ARG A 4 -12.33 13.51 -22.09
N LEU A 5 -11.71 13.43 -20.92
CA LEU A 5 -10.51 12.63 -20.69
C LEU A 5 -10.99 11.21 -20.31
N ASP A 6 -11.46 10.45 -21.30
CA ASP A 6 -11.77 9.04 -21.11
C ASP A 6 -10.43 8.28 -21.08
N ILE A 7 -9.87 8.12 -19.88
CA ILE A 7 -8.65 7.37 -19.61
C ILE A 7 -8.98 5.87 -19.73
N CYS A 8 -9.10 5.38 -20.97
CA CYS A 8 -9.08 3.94 -21.23
C CYS A 8 -7.65 3.42 -21.03
N PHE A 9 -7.38 2.86 -19.86
CA PHE A 9 -6.17 2.09 -19.55
C PHE A 9 -6.08 0.85 -20.47
N PHE A 10 -5.51 0.99 -21.66
CA PHE A 10 -5.04 -0.14 -22.44
C PHE A 10 -3.70 -0.64 -21.86
N PHE A 11 -3.79 -1.53 -20.86
CA PHE A 11 -2.64 -2.26 -20.32
C PHE A 11 -2.21 -3.34 -21.35
N ALA A 12 -1.37 -2.97 -22.32
CA ALA A 12 -0.62 -3.94 -23.11
C ALA A 12 0.58 -4.42 -22.28
N CYS A 13 0.31 -5.40 -21.42
CA CYS A 13 1.28 -6.02 -20.53
C CYS A 13 2.07 -7.11 -21.27
N CYS A 14 3.17 -6.76 -21.95
CA CYS A 14 4.20 -7.75 -22.31
C CYS A 14 5.19 -7.90 -21.16
N ILE A 15 4.77 -8.58 -20.09
CA ILE A 15 5.67 -9.02 -19.02
C ILE A 15 6.25 -10.39 -19.41
N LEU A 16 7.49 -10.42 -19.88
CA LEU A 16 8.33 -11.62 -19.84
C LEU A 16 8.94 -11.72 -18.45
N VAL A 17 8.19 -12.28 -17.50
CA VAL A 17 8.74 -12.73 -16.21
C VAL A 17 9.24 -14.15 -16.39
N ARG A 18 10.56 -14.34 -16.36
CA ARG A 18 11.15 -15.64 -16.00
C ARG A 18 11.31 -15.67 -14.49
N VAL A 19 10.36 -16.31 -13.82
CA VAL A 19 10.53 -16.75 -12.43
C VAL A 19 11.08 -18.17 -12.49
N ALA A 20 12.33 -18.33 -12.05
CA ALA A 20 12.88 -19.63 -11.68
C ALA A 20 12.82 -19.71 -10.15
N ILE A 21 11.81 -20.40 -9.62
CA ILE A 21 11.76 -20.79 -8.21
C ILE A 21 12.51 -22.10 -8.10
N SER A 22 13.64 -22.08 -7.39
CA SER A 22 14.31 -23.30 -6.91
C SER A 22 14.09 -23.36 -5.40
N ASP A 23 13.15 -24.18 -4.98
CA ASP A 23 12.86 -24.45 -3.58
C ASP A 23 13.91 -25.40 -2.99
N THR A 24 14.77 -24.87 -2.13
CA THR A 24 15.41 -25.62 -1.02
C THR A 24 15.76 -24.64 0.08
N LEU A 25 15.00 -24.64 1.18
CA LEU A 25 15.25 -23.81 2.36
C LEU A 25 15.30 -24.72 3.58
N GLU A 26 16.50 -25.24 3.86
CA GLU A 26 16.87 -25.76 5.18
C GLU A 26 17.26 -24.58 6.07
N ASP A 27 16.67 -24.56 7.25
CA ASP A 27 16.48 -23.41 8.12
C ASP A 27 17.72 -23.19 9.02
N PHE A 28 18.51 -22.15 8.74
CA PHE A 28 19.52 -21.62 9.67
C PHE A 28 19.44 -20.09 9.72
N ARG A 29 18.36 -19.57 10.32
CA ARG A 29 18.24 -18.13 10.64
C ARG A 29 19.02 -17.77 11.90
N THR A 30 20.29 -17.42 11.73
CA THR A 30 21.05 -16.69 12.75
C THR A 30 20.40 -15.31 12.94
N ARG A 31 19.83 -15.06 14.13
CA ARG A 31 19.18 -13.78 14.50
C ARG A 31 20.17 -12.60 14.42
N ARG A 32 20.31 -11.99 13.24
CA ARG A 32 20.99 -10.70 13.07
C ARG A 32 20.07 -9.55 13.43
N GLN A 33 20.64 -8.53 14.04
CA GLN A 33 20.01 -7.25 14.36
C GLN A 33 19.62 -6.56 13.05
N ILE A 34 18.37 -6.74 12.61
CA ILE A 34 17.82 -6.01 11.46
C ILE A 34 17.18 -4.74 12.02
N ASN A 35 17.97 -3.69 12.22
CA ASN A 35 17.48 -2.40 11.72
C ASN A 35 17.29 -2.64 10.22
N SER A 36 16.23 -2.14 9.57
CA SER A 36 16.12 -2.19 8.11
C SER A 36 17.14 -1.24 7.49
N ILE A 37 18.42 -1.51 7.73
CA ILE A 37 19.54 -0.87 7.09
C ILE A 37 19.44 -1.32 5.64
N PRO A 38 19.33 -0.39 4.68
CA PRO A 38 19.32 -0.77 3.27
C PRO A 38 20.58 -1.59 2.97
N LEU A 39 20.44 -2.63 2.13
CA LEU A 39 21.57 -3.47 1.73
C LEU A 39 22.68 -2.58 1.16
N VAL A 40 23.84 -2.55 1.82
CA VAL A 40 25.02 -1.79 1.39
C VAL A 40 25.91 -2.72 0.58
N PHE A 41 26.11 -2.39 -0.70
CA PHE A 41 27.03 -3.12 -1.56
C PHE A 41 28.40 -2.43 -1.56
N PRO A 42 29.45 -3.06 -1.02
CA PRO A 42 30.77 -2.42 -0.86
C PRO A 42 31.52 -2.21 -2.19
N TYR A 43 31.04 -2.80 -3.27
CA TYR A 43 31.66 -2.75 -4.61
C TYR A 43 30.93 -1.84 -5.60
N GLY A 44 30.02 -0.99 -5.12
CA GLY A 44 29.24 -0.11 -6.00
C GLY A 44 27.87 -0.67 -6.37
N GLY A 45 26.95 0.23 -6.69
CA GLY A 45 25.65 -0.05 -7.26
C GLY A 45 24.97 1.25 -7.71
N THR A 46 24.05 1.16 -8.68
CA THR A 46 23.19 2.29 -9.03
C THR A 46 21.75 1.89 -8.83
N TYR A 47 21.01 2.67 -8.05
CA TYR A 47 19.57 2.55 -7.93
C TYR A 47 18.93 3.36 -9.07
N LYS A 48 18.07 2.71 -9.86
CA LYS A 48 17.32 3.36 -10.93
C LYS A 48 15.83 3.07 -10.78
N LEU A 49 15.05 4.09 -10.47
CA LEU A 49 13.59 4.05 -10.51
C LEU A 49 13.11 4.71 -11.80
N LEU A 50 12.27 4.00 -12.55
CA LEU A 50 11.61 4.54 -13.74
C LEU A 50 10.10 4.48 -13.53
N ILE A 51 9.45 5.63 -13.58
CA ILE A 51 7.98 5.73 -13.56
C ILE A 51 7.57 6.32 -14.90
N GLY A 52 6.85 5.54 -15.70
CA GLY A 52 6.37 5.95 -17.02
C GLY A 52 4.85 5.91 -17.07
N MET A 53 4.25 6.92 -17.68
CA MET A 53 2.84 6.91 -18.08
C MET A 53 2.77 7.21 -19.56
N ALA A 54 1.99 6.41 -20.30
CA ALA A 54 1.71 6.67 -21.71
C ALA A 54 0.22 6.52 -21.94
N ALA A 55 -0.39 7.49 -22.61
CA ALA A 55 -1.80 7.48 -22.96
C ALA A 55 -1.98 7.94 -24.42
N PRO A 56 -2.83 7.27 -25.20
CA PRO A 56 -3.17 7.74 -26.54
C PRO A 56 -4.00 9.03 -26.45
N ILE A 57 -3.71 10.01 -27.30
CA ILE A 57 -4.54 11.20 -27.48
C ILE A 57 -5.42 10.96 -28.69
N HIS A 58 -6.74 11.01 -28.50
CA HIS A 58 -7.69 10.90 -29.60
C HIS A 58 -7.56 12.10 -30.54
N ASN A 59 -7.35 11.85 -31.83
CA ASN A 59 -7.27 12.87 -32.87
C ASN A 59 -8.20 12.50 -34.02
N GLU A 60 -8.86 13.48 -34.63
CA GLU A 60 -9.82 13.28 -35.74
C GLU A 60 -9.11 13.00 -37.07
N ASP A 61 -7.90 13.53 -37.25
CA ASP A 61 -7.03 13.20 -38.37
C ASP A 61 -6.42 11.81 -38.14
N HIS A 62 -6.38 10.94 -39.16
CA HIS A 62 -5.91 9.54 -39.15
C HIS A 62 -4.44 9.29 -38.72
N VAL A 63 -3.87 10.12 -37.87
CA VAL A 63 -2.53 10.05 -37.31
C VAL A 63 -2.63 9.70 -35.83
N ASN A 64 -2.06 8.56 -35.45
CA ASN A 64 -2.03 8.12 -34.06
C ASN A 64 -1.03 8.98 -33.27
N LEU A 65 -1.54 9.76 -32.31
CA LEU A 65 -0.73 10.60 -31.42
C LEU A 65 -0.76 10.00 -30.00
N ALA A 66 0.42 9.83 -29.40
CA ALA A 66 0.56 9.29 -28.06
C ALA A 66 1.29 10.29 -27.18
N PHE A 67 0.77 10.49 -25.97
CA PHE A 67 1.41 11.26 -24.93
C PHE A 67 2.15 10.32 -23.99
N GLY A 68 3.40 10.64 -23.68
CA GLY A 68 4.23 9.87 -22.77
C GLY A 68 4.96 10.78 -21.80
N ILE A 69 4.90 10.43 -20.51
CA ILE A 69 5.71 11.01 -19.46
C ILE A 69 6.62 9.91 -18.91
N ASN A 70 7.89 10.23 -18.70
CA ASN A 70 8.84 9.33 -18.07
C ASN A 70 9.65 10.08 -17.01
N PHE A 71 9.52 9.64 -15.76
CA PHE A 71 10.32 10.08 -14.64
C PHE A 71 11.40 9.04 -14.38
N GLN A 72 12.67 9.47 -14.44
CA GLN A 72 13.81 8.62 -14.11
C GLN A 72 14.55 9.21 -12.93
N TYR A 73 14.75 8.39 -11.90
CA TYR A 73 15.52 8.72 -10.72
C TYR A 73 16.70 7.75 -10.64
N GLN A 74 17.91 8.24 -10.87
CA GLN A 74 19.13 7.43 -10.89
C GLN A 74 20.14 7.98 -9.88
N TYR A 75 20.48 7.18 -8.88
CA TYR A 75 21.39 7.56 -7.81
C TYR A 75 22.40 6.45 -7.55
N VAL A 76 23.63 6.85 -7.19
CA VAL A 76 24.64 5.93 -6.70
C VAL A 76 24.22 5.40 -5.32
N GLN A 77 24.43 4.11 -5.09
CA GLN A 77 24.15 3.51 -3.79
C GLN A 77 25.23 3.91 -2.79
N PHE A 78 24.84 4.15 -1.54
CA PHE A 78 25.79 4.36 -0.45
C PHE A 78 26.76 3.19 -0.35
N GLN A 79 28.04 3.48 -0.19
CA GLN A 79 29.11 2.47 -0.13
C GLN A 79 29.47 2.11 1.31
N ASN A 80 29.00 2.89 2.29
CA ASN A 80 29.36 2.73 3.68
C ASN A 80 28.15 2.90 4.62
N VAL A 81 28.13 2.12 5.71
CA VAL A 81 27.08 2.18 6.73
C VAL A 81 27.08 3.53 7.45
N SER A 82 28.25 4.16 7.58
CA SER A 82 28.38 5.46 8.23
C SER A 82 27.72 6.61 7.46
N GLU A 83 27.53 6.49 6.13
CA GLU A 83 26.82 7.51 5.35
C GLU A 83 25.31 7.45 5.59
N LEU A 84 24.78 6.27 5.93
CA LEU A 84 23.36 6.06 6.20
C LEU A 84 22.94 6.63 7.55
N SER A 85 23.81 6.63 8.56
CA SER A 85 23.48 7.16 9.90
C SER A 85 23.27 8.68 9.92
N GLN A 86 23.75 9.40 8.89
CA GLN A 86 23.48 10.84 8.73
C GLN A 86 22.02 11.12 8.31
N TYR A 87 21.40 10.20 7.56
CA TYR A 87 20.05 10.37 7.03
C TYR A 87 19.00 9.60 7.84
N TYR A 88 19.40 8.51 8.49
CA TYR A 88 18.52 7.68 9.31
C TYR A 88 18.96 7.72 10.76
N PHE A 89 18.11 8.27 11.64
CA PHE A 89 18.32 8.19 13.07
C PHE A 89 18.19 6.72 13.52
N ILE A 90 19.29 6.14 14.00
CA ILE A 90 19.28 4.78 14.53
C ILE A 90 18.62 4.85 15.92
N LYS A 91 17.31 4.54 16.00
CA LYS A 91 16.65 4.36 17.29
C LYS A 91 17.20 3.10 17.95
N THR A 92 17.77 3.24 19.14
CA THR A 92 18.12 2.10 20.00
C THR A 92 16.82 1.54 20.62
N VAL A 93 16.18 0.61 19.93
CA VAL A 93 14.94 -0.01 20.41
C VAL A 93 15.26 -1.22 21.30
N SER A 94 14.50 -1.40 22.38
CA SER A 94 14.60 -2.59 23.24
C SER A 94 14.38 -3.86 22.41
N ARG A 95 14.99 -4.99 22.84
CA ARG A 95 14.81 -6.29 22.17
C ARG A 95 13.34 -6.70 22.12
N GLU A 96 12.58 -6.34 23.15
CA GLU A 96 11.16 -6.67 23.26
C GLU A 96 10.31 -5.86 22.28
N GLN A 97 10.46 -4.53 22.28
CA GLN A 97 9.81 -3.64 21.30
C GLN A 97 10.13 -4.04 19.86
N ARG A 98 11.36 -4.47 19.58
CA ARG A 98 11.77 -4.95 18.26
C ARG A 98 11.05 -6.23 17.84
N ASN A 99 10.87 -7.17 18.76
CA ASN A 99 10.13 -8.40 18.45
C ASN A 99 8.66 -8.11 18.17
N LEU A 100 8.07 -7.14 18.88
CA LEU A 100 6.71 -6.67 18.62
C LEU A 100 6.62 -6.01 17.24
N GLU A 101 7.53 -5.09 16.91
CA GLU A 101 7.55 -4.43 15.59
C GLU A 101 7.78 -5.43 14.44
N LEU A 102 8.65 -6.43 14.64
CA LEU A 102 8.87 -7.49 13.65
C LEU A 102 7.61 -8.30 13.38
N LYS A 103 6.86 -8.59 14.44
CA LYS A 103 5.59 -9.31 14.35
C LYS A 103 4.53 -8.46 13.66
N GLU A 104 4.48 -7.16 13.94
CA GLU A 104 3.60 -6.23 13.24
C GLU A 104 3.98 -6.08 11.75
N ARG A 105 5.28 -6.02 11.43
CA ARG A 105 5.78 -5.94 10.04
C ARG A 105 5.61 -7.26 9.27
N SER A 106 5.28 -8.35 9.96
CA SER A 106 4.98 -9.63 9.30
C SER A 106 3.70 -9.57 8.46
N ASP A 107 2.80 -8.61 8.71
CA ASP A 107 1.60 -8.41 7.91
C ASP A 107 1.71 -7.11 7.10
N GLU A 108 1.82 -7.25 5.78
CA GLU A 108 1.96 -6.13 4.85
C GLU A 108 0.76 -5.16 4.90
N ARG A 109 -0.46 -5.68 5.19
CA ARG A 109 -1.66 -4.83 5.31
C ARG A 109 -1.62 -3.97 6.55
N LEU A 110 -1.12 -4.52 7.66
CA LEU A 110 -0.97 -3.75 8.88
C LEU A 110 0.04 -2.60 8.70
N VAL A 111 1.13 -2.85 7.99
CA VAL A 111 2.10 -1.81 7.61
C VAL A 111 1.42 -0.73 6.77
N PHE A 112 0.60 -1.13 5.79
CA PHE A 112 -0.17 -0.19 4.98
C PHE A 112 -1.15 0.64 5.81
N TYR A 113 -1.93 0.02 6.71
CA TYR A 113 -2.87 0.73 7.59
C TYR A 113 -2.18 1.74 8.50
N LYS A 114 -1.03 1.37 9.09
CA LYS A 114 -0.24 2.29 9.92
C LYS A 114 0.30 3.46 9.11
N ALA A 115 0.86 3.20 7.93
CA ALA A 115 1.36 4.25 7.06
C ALA A 115 0.23 5.21 6.60
N ALA A 116 -0.94 4.66 6.28
CA ALA A 116 -2.11 5.45 5.93
C ALA A 116 -2.59 6.30 7.13
N ALA A 117 -2.67 5.70 8.32
CA ALA A 117 -3.05 6.40 9.54
C ALA A 117 -2.06 7.54 9.86
N ASP A 118 -0.76 7.29 9.78
CA ASP A 118 0.28 8.31 10.01
C ASP A 118 0.17 9.46 8.99
N MET A 119 -0.07 9.13 7.71
CA MET A 119 -0.26 10.14 6.66
C MET A 119 -1.49 11.03 6.94
N LEU A 120 -2.61 10.44 7.37
CA LEU A 120 -3.83 11.18 7.72
C LEU A 120 -3.62 12.01 9.00
N GLN A 121 -2.90 11.46 9.97
CA GLN A 121 -2.54 12.14 11.21
C GLN A 121 -1.67 13.38 10.95
N MET A 122 -0.73 13.28 10.02
CA MET A 122 0.08 14.42 9.56
C MET A 122 -0.76 15.53 8.91
N LYS A 123 -1.91 15.18 8.34
CA LYS A 123 -2.88 16.14 7.78
C LYS A 123 -3.85 16.71 8.81
N GLY A 124 -3.71 16.35 10.10
CA GLY A 124 -4.56 16.83 11.19
C GLY A 124 -5.88 16.07 11.35
N MET A 125 -6.02 14.90 10.72
CA MET A 125 -7.20 14.04 10.84
C MET A 125 -6.95 12.95 11.88
N ASN A 126 -8.01 12.28 12.37
CA ASN A 126 -7.86 11.07 13.17
C ASN A 126 -7.53 9.90 12.25
N GLY A 127 -6.23 9.63 12.07
CA GLY A 127 -5.78 8.69 11.05
C GLY A 127 -6.25 7.26 11.26
N ILE A 128 -6.30 6.79 12.51
CA ILE A 128 -6.71 5.43 12.85
C ILE A 128 -8.21 5.25 12.53
N ASP A 129 -9.06 6.17 12.98
CA ASP A 129 -10.50 6.09 12.74
C ASP A 129 -10.84 6.26 11.26
N CYS A 130 -10.11 7.09 10.53
CA CYS A 130 -10.30 7.25 9.09
C CYS A 130 -9.90 6.01 8.28
N VAL A 131 -8.85 5.29 8.70
CA VAL A 131 -8.49 4.01 8.06
C VAL A 131 -9.56 2.95 8.32
N MET A 132 -10.07 2.85 9.56
CA MET A 132 -11.15 1.91 9.88
C MET A 132 -12.44 2.26 9.14
N ARG A 133 -12.78 3.55 9.04
CA ARG A 133 -13.91 4.02 8.21
C ARG A 133 -13.75 3.61 6.75
N ALA A 134 -12.57 3.80 6.18
CA ALA A 134 -12.29 3.40 4.79
C ALA A 134 -12.43 1.88 4.57
N ILE A 135 -12.01 1.05 5.53
CA ILE A 135 -12.20 -0.41 5.47
C ILE A 135 -13.70 -0.78 5.55
N CYS A 136 -14.45 -0.12 6.44
CA CYS A 136 -15.88 -0.33 6.56
C CYS A 136 -16.62 0.05 5.26
N GLU A 137 -16.30 1.20 4.68
CA GLU A 137 -16.89 1.67 3.42
C GLU A 137 -16.50 0.77 2.23
N ALA A 138 -15.22 0.37 2.14
CA ALA A 138 -14.75 -0.55 1.10
C ALA A 138 -15.38 -1.95 1.21
N ALA A 139 -15.76 -2.37 2.42
CA ALA A 139 -16.47 -3.63 2.64
C ALA A 139 -17.96 -3.56 2.26
N GLN A 140 -18.56 -2.36 2.26
CA GLN A 140 -19.93 -2.14 1.75
C GLN A 140 -19.97 -2.09 0.24
N TYR A 141 -19.05 -1.32 -0.34
CA TYR A 141 -18.96 -1.08 -1.77
C TYR A 141 -17.56 -1.48 -2.25
N PRO A 142 -17.32 -2.78 -2.49
CA PRO A 142 -16.01 -3.26 -2.92
C PRO A 142 -15.62 -2.67 -4.28
N VAL A 143 -14.39 -2.14 -4.35
CA VAL A 143 -13.82 -1.45 -5.53
C VAL A 143 -13.34 -2.42 -6.62
N SER A 144 -13.69 -3.72 -6.53
CA SER A 144 -13.15 -4.78 -7.39
C SER A 144 -13.49 -4.64 -8.89
N GLU A 145 -14.50 -3.83 -9.23
CA GLU A 145 -14.95 -3.68 -10.63
C GLU A 145 -14.12 -2.68 -11.45
N GLU A 146 -13.17 -1.96 -10.84
CA GLU A 146 -12.36 -0.91 -11.50
C GLU A 146 -11.02 -1.41 -12.08
N GLY A 147 -10.99 -2.67 -12.55
CA GLY A 147 -9.80 -3.29 -13.13
C GLY A 147 -8.68 -3.59 -12.11
N LEU A 148 -7.41 -3.63 -12.55
CA LEU A 148 -6.27 -4.04 -11.72
C LEU A 148 -6.11 -3.17 -10.45
N VAL A 149 -6.31 -1.86 -10.59
CA VAL A 149 -6.16 -0.92 -9.45
C VAL A 149 -7.27 -1.14 -8.43
N GLY A 150 -8.50 -1.36 -8.90
CA GLY A 150 -9.64 -1.70 -8.05
C GLY A 150 -9.41 -2.98 -7.26
N GLU A 151 -8.88 -4.01 -7.91
CA GLU A 151 -8.53 -5.28 -7.26
C GLU A 151 -7.42 -5.11 -6.21
N ILE A 152 -6.38 -4.32 -6.50
CA ILE A 152 -5.31 -4.03 -5.52
C ILE A 152 -5.91 -3.32 -4.29
N ILE A 153 -6.76 -2.32 -4.50
CA ILE A 153 -7.41 -1.58 -3.40
C ILE A 153 -8.31 -2.52 -2.60
N HIS A 154 -9.08 -3.39 -3.27
CA HIS A 154 -9.93 -4.39 -2.63
C HIS A 154 -9.10 -5.33 -1.73
N ILE A 155 -7.97 -5.84 -2.23
CA ILE A 155 -7.07 -6.72 -1.47
C ILE A 155 -6.46 -5.99 -0.26
N LEU A 156 -6.09 -4.72 -0.42
CA LEU A 156 -5.48 -3.92 0.64
C LEU A 156 -6.46 -3.55 1.75
N LEU A 157 -7.70 -3.22 1.39
CA LEU A 157 -8.75 -2.81 2.35
C LEU A 157 -9.59 -3.98 2.88
N THR A 158 -9.30 -5.21 2.45
CA THR A 158 -9.94 -6.42 2.97
C THR A 158 -8.97 -7.16 3.91
N PRO A 159 -9.10 -6.97 5.25
CA PRO A 159 -8.10 -7.43 6.23
C PRO A 159 -7.93 -8.96 6.28
N ASP A 160 -8.99 -9.70 5.97
CA ASP A 160 -9.08 -11.16 5.99
C ASP A 160 -8.90 -11.80 4.58
N TYR A 161 -8.53 -11.01 3.57
CA TYR A 161 -8.37 -11.51 2.21
C TYR A 161 -7.31 -12.62 2.12
N GLY A 162 -7.71 -13.79 1.61
CA GLY A 162 -6.84 -14.95 1.44
C GLY A 162 -6.46 -15.68 2.72
N ARG A 163 -7.04 -15.34 3.89
CA ARG A 163 -6.87 -16.12 5.13
C ARG A 163 -8.02 -17.11 5.32
N SER A 164 -7.68 -18.33 5.73
CA SER A 164 -8.67 -19.32 6.13
C SER A 164 -9.00 -19.15 7.62
N PRO A 165 -10.26 -19.34 8.04
CA PRO A 165 -10.66 -19.31 9.45
C PRO A 165 -9.95 -20.36 10.33
N PHE A 166 -9.28 -21.34 9.71
CA PHE A 166 -8.67 -22.49 10.36
C PHE A 166 -7.15 -22.34 10.59
N LYS A 167 -6.53 -21.23 10.17
CA LYS A 167 -5.15 -20.92 10.56
C LYS A 167 -5.15 -20.33 11.97
N GLY A 168 -4.74 -21.14 12.94
CA GLY A 168 -4.69 -20.84 14.36
C GLY A 168 -3.59 -19.84 14.74
N ASP A 169 -3.67 -18.61 14.22
CA ASP A 169 -2.78 -17.52 14.59
C ASP A 169 -3.53 -16.56 15.52
N THR A 170 -3.79 -16.97 16.77
CA THR A 170 -4.55 -16.18 17.77
C THR A 170 -3.97 -14.78 17.95
N GLU A 171 -2.64 -14.67 17.93
CA GLU A 171 -1.96 -13.39 18.08
C GLU A 171 -2.17 -12.43 16.89
N TRP A 172 -2.34 -12.98 15.68
CA TRP A 172 -2.66 -12.16 14.50
C TRP A 172 -4.08 -11.62 14.60
N TYR A 173 -5.01 -12.48 15.03
CA TYR A 173 -6.41 -12.10 15.21
C TYR A 173 -6.55 -10.95 16.20
N GLU A 174 -5.86 -11.00 17.34
CA GLU A 174 -5.86 -9.90 18.32
C GLU A 174 -5.36 -8.57 17.72
N MET A 175 -4.28 -8.63 16.94
CA MET A 175 -3.68 -7.44 16.33
C MET A 175 -4.56 -6.84 15.22
N MET A 176 -5.24 -7.70 14.44
CA MET A 176 -6.09 -7.28 13.32
C MET A 176 -7.56 -7.11 13.69
N SER A 177 -7.97 -7.47 14.92
CA SER A 177 -9.36 -7.41 15.38
C SER A 177 -10.04 -6.08 15.05
N PRO A 178 -9.45 -4.91 15.34
CA PRO A 178 -10.11 -3.62 15.04
C PRO A 178 -10.42 -3.41 13.56
N TYR A 179 -9.54 -3.89 12.68
CA TYR A 179 -9.71 -3.78 11.22
C TYR A 179 -10.70 -4.82 10.69
N ILE A 180 -10.69 -6.03 11.24
CA ILE A 180 -11.65 -7.09 10.92
C ILE A 180 -13.05 -6.65 11.33
N ASP A 181 -13.20 -6.08 12.53
CA ASP A 181 -14.47 -5.58 13.05
C ASP A 181 -15.02 -4.46 12.16
N ALA A 182 -14.16 -3.57 11.67
CA ALA A 182 -14.53 -2.54 10.69
C ALA A 182 -15.08 -3.14 9.39
N ALA A 183 -14.39 -4.15 8.85
CA ALA A 183 -14.83 -4.83 7.63
C ALA A 183 -16.15 -5.60 7.83
N VAL A 184 -16.33 -6.23 8.99
CA VAL A 184 -17.58 -6.92 9.35
C VAL A 184 -18.72 -5.92 9.47
N ALA A 185 -18.50 -4.76 10.09
CA ALA A 185 -19.51 -3.71 10.19
C ALA A 185 -19.93 -3.21 8.79
N GLY A 186 -18.97 -3.07 7.89
CA GLY A 186 -19.22 -2.76 6.48
C GLY A 186 -20.07 -3.84 5.78
N ARG A 187 -19.69 -5.12 5.88
CA ARG A 187 -20.45 -6.24 5.30
C ARG A 187 -21.88 -6.34 5.83
N GLN A 188 -22.11 -5.92 7.08
CA GLN A 188 -23.43 -5.87 7.70
C GLN A 188 -24.24 -4.61 7.35
N MET A 189 -23.71 -3.75 6.47
CA MET A 189 -24.35 -2.52 6.00
C MET A 189 -24.68 -1.53 7.14
N PHE A 190 -23.89 -1.51 8.21
CA PHE A 190 -24.02 -0.47 9.24
C PHE A 190 -23.54 0.88 8.74
N ASN A 191 -24.07 1.98 9.26
CA ASN A 191 -23.60 3.30 8.85
C ASN A 191 -22.16 3.57 9.37
N CYS A 192 -21.15 3.45 8.50
CA CYS A 192 -19.74 3.59 8.85
C CYS A 192 -19.39 4.99 9.40
N ALA A 193 -20.05 6.04 8.90
CA ALA A 193 -19.85 7.41 9.40
C ALA A 193 -20.34 7.59 10.85
N SER A 194 -21.41 6.86 11.24
CA SER A 194 -21.91 6.86 12.62
C SER A 194 -21.07 6.04 13.58
N ILE A 195 -20.38 4.99 13.09
CA ILE A 195 -19.48 4.16 13.90
C ILE A 195 -18.16 4.90 14.14
N TYR A 196 -17.60 5.51 13.09
CA TYR A 196 -16.31 6.20 13.12
C TYR A 196 -16.48 7.73 13.11
N THR A 197 -17.09 8.28 14.15
CA THR A 197 -17.47 9.72 14.24
C THR A 197 -16.28 10.68 14.23
N ASN A 198 -15.09 10.21 14.60
CA ASN A 198 -13.88 11.04 14.60
C ASN A 198 -13.25 11.19 13.20
N CYS A 199 -13.82 10.52 12.19
CA CYS A 199 -13.50 10.75 10.79
C CYS A 199 -14.76 11.23 10.05
N PRO A 200 -15.02 12.55 9.99
CA PRO A 200 -16.19 13.11 9.30
C PRO A 200 -16.08 12.98 7.78
N GLU A 201 -17.20 13.13 7.07
CA GLU A 201 -17.24 13.14 5.60
C GLU A 201 -16.30 14.22 5.03
N GLY A 202 -15.56 13.87 3.98
CA GLY A 202 -14.49 14.66 3.36
C GLY A 202 -13.09 14.41 3.92
N GLN A 203 -12.93 13.56 4.94
CA GLN A 203 -11.65 13.23 5.59
C GLN A 203 -11.24 11.75 5.41
N GLY A 204 -12.04 10.96 4.69
CA GLY A 204 -11.76 9.55 4.43
C GLY A 204 -10.63 9.31 3.43
N VAL A 205 -9.97 8.16 3.55
CA VAL A 205 -8.93 7.72 2.59
C VAL A 205 -9.50 7.61 1.18
N LEU A 206 -10.70 7.03 1.06
CA LEU A 206 -11.38 6.83 -0.21
C LEU A 206 -11.85 8.13 -0.84
N GLU A 207 -12.29 9.10 -0.03
CA GLU A 207 -12.70 10.44 -0.49
C GLU A 207 -11.49 11.26 -0.99
N LEU A 208 -10.28 10.95 -0.52
CA LEU A 208 -9.05 11.59 -1.02
C LEU A 208 -8.69 11.17 -2.45
N ILE A 209 -9.13 9.97 -2.86
CA ILE A 209 -8.83 9.38 -4.18
C ILE A 209 -10.05 9.33 -5.11
N SER A 210 -11.27 9.41 -4.56
CA SER A 210 -12.52 9.46 -5.32
C SER A 210 -13.10 10.87 -5.28
N ILE A 211 -13.14 11.52 -6.44
CA ILE A 211 -13.91 12.74 -6.61
C ILE A 211 -15.35 12.30 -6.85
N LEU A 212 -16.22 12.42 -5.84
CA LEU A 212 -17.64 12.30 -6.07
C LEU A 212 -18.09 13.48 -6.95
N ARG A 213 -18.53 13.17 -8.16
CA ARG A 213 -19.18 14.12 -9.04
C ARG A 213 -20.52 14.47 -8.40
N ASN A 214 -20.59 15.62 -7.74
CA ASN A 214 -21.86 16.24 -7.41
C ASN A 214 -22.58 16.52 -8.74
N GLU A 215 -23.63 15.75 -9.03
CA GLU A 215 -24.65 16.13 -10.01
C GLU A 215 -25.65 17.10 -9.39
#